data_AF-A0A8T0VKE1-F1
#
_entry.id   AF-A0A8T0VKE1-F1
#
_cell.length_a   1.000
_cell.length_b   1.000
_cell.length_c   1.000
_cell.angle_alpha   90.00
_cell.angle_beta   90.00
_cell.angle_gamma   90.00
#
_symmetry.space_group_name_H-M   'P 1'
#
loop_
_entity.id
_entity.type
_entity.pdbx_description
1 polymer ?
#
loop_
_entity_poly.entity_id
_entity_poly.type
_entity_poly.pdbx_seq_one_letter_code
_entity_poly.pdbx_strand_id
1 'polypeptide(L)'
;MSVVTAGGAGGSSTGGSSGGGGGGGGVPFQYPQLNWSNYTAWSIRMQAMLDAEDVWEAIEPEAGLAIDVKKNKKARSCLLQALPEDLLMEVAGKKTAQEVWESLKTRL
;
A
#
# COMPACT_ATOMS: atom_id res chain seq x y z
N MET A 1 28.72 -57.37 20.03
CA MET A 1 29.03 -58.04 18.75
C MET A 1 27.81 -57.88 17.85
N SER A 2 27.54 -56.71 17.28
CA SER A 2 28.37 -55.94 16.33
C SER A 2 28.38 -56.56 14.94
N VAL A 3 27.60 -55.99 14.02
CA VAL A 3 28.05 -55.61 12.67
C VAL A 3 27.29 -54.34 12.24
N VAL A 4 28.00 -53.44 11.58
CA VAL A 4 27.49 -52.22 10.92
C VAL A 4 27.77 -52.34 9.42
N THR A 5 26.99 -51.65 8.57
CA THR A 5 27.26 -51.19 7.17
C THR A 5 25.86 -50.85 6.57
N ALA A 6 25.44 -49.64 6.19
CA ALA A 6 26.01 -48.48 5.49
C ALA A 6 25.72 -48.43 3.97
N GLY A 7 25.12 -47.31 3.51
CA GLY A 7 25.19 -46.79 2.13
C GLY A 7 23.96 -46.98 1.21
N GLY A 8 23.58 -45.94 0.45
CA GLY A 8 22.72 -46.09 -0.76
C GLY A 8 21.84 -44.88 -1.13
N ALA A 9 22.28 -44.10 -2.13
CA ALA A 9 21.71 -42.82 -2.59
C ALA A 9 20.46 -42.89 -3.53
N GLY A 10 19.91 -41.71 -3.86
CA GLY A 10 18.94 -41.45 -4.94
C GLY A 10 17.50 -41.22 -4.44
N GLY A 11 16.77 -40.15 -4.76
CA GLY A 11 16.96 -39.09 -5.76
C GLY A 11 15.83 -39.13 -6.81
N SER A 12 15.02 -38.07 -6.93
CA SER A 12 14.14 -37.81 -8.08
C SER A 12 13.51 -36.42 -8.03
N SER A 13 13.56 -35.70 -9.15
CA SER A 13 13.00 -34.36 -9.35
C SER A 13 11.68 -34.42 -10.12
N THR A 14 10.75 -33.51 -9.83
CA THR A 14 9.63 -33.14 -10.72
C THR A 14 9.39 -31.62 -10.60
N GLY A 15 9.00 -30.86 -11.64
CA GLY A 15 8.89 -31.18 -13.06
C GLY A 15 7.79 -30.36 -13.77
N GLY A 16 8.17 -29.31 -14.53
CA GLY A 16 7.24 -28.44 -15.30
C GLY A 16 6.39 -27.49 -14.43
N SER A 17 5.59 -26.53 -14.93
CA SER A 17 5.40 -25.89 -16.25
C SER A 17 4.40 -24.72 -16.06
N SER A 18 4.24 -23.68 -16.91
CA SER A 18 4.92 -23.22 -18.14
C SER A 18 4.72 -21.69 -18.29
N GLY A 19 5.36 -20.98 -19.23
CA GLY A 19 4.75 -20.63 -20.52
C GLY A 19 3.51 -19.72 -20.41
N GLY A 20 3.67 -18.40 -20.58
CA GLY A 20 2.58 -17.42 -20.56
C GLY A 20 3.02 -16.03 -21.02
N GLY A 21 2.99 -15.78 -22.33
CA GLY A 21 3.29 -14.47 -22.91
C GLY A 21 2.02 -13.68 -23.27
N GLY A 22 2.16 -12.37 -23.41
CA GLY A 22 1.19 -11.50 -24.08
C GLY A 22 0.05 -10.98 -23.20
N GLY A 23 0.15 -9.70 -22.82
CA GLY A 23 -0.93 -8.93 -22.22
C GLY A 23 -0.48 -7.49 -22.06
N GLY A 24 -1.19 -6.53 -22.68
CA GLY A 24 -0.76 -5.14 -22.72
C GLY A 24 -0.58 -4.57 -21.31
N GLY A 25 0.65 -4.17 -20.97
CA GLY A 25 1.00 -3.60 -19.68
C GLY A 25 0.46 -2.18 -19.52
N GLY A 26 -0.86 -2.04 -19.34
CA GLY A 26 -1.40 -0.93 -18.58
C GLY A 26 -0.78 -1.01 -17.19
N VAL A 27 0.20 -0.13 -16.90
CA VAL A 27 0.86 -0.12 -15.60
C VAL A 27 -0.22 -0.01 -14.52
N PRO A 28 -0.28 -0.94 -13.55
CA PRO A 28 -1.26 -0.82 -12.48
C PRO A 28 -1.03 0.53 -11.80
N PHE A 29 -2.11 1.18 -11.39
CA PHE A 29 -2.08 2.52 -10.79
C PHE A 29 -1.33 2.46 -9.45
N GLN A 30 0.00 2.55 -9.52
CA GLN A 30 0.87 2.45 -8.37
C GLN A 30 0.78 3.76 -7.60
N TYR A 31 0.16 3.69 -6.43
CA TYR A 31 0.25 4.77 -5.46
C TYR A 31 1.73 5.05 -5.18
N PRO A 32 2.16 6.33 -5.20
CA PRO A 32 3.53 6.66 -4.86
C PRO A 32 3.77 6.20 -3.42
N GLN A 33 4.76 5.33 -3.20
CA GLN A 33 5.10 4.96 -1.83
C GLN A 33 5.69 6.18 -1.10
N LEU A 34 5.10 6.52 0.04
CA LEU A 34 5.67 7.50 0.94
C LEU A 34 6.96 6.94 1.54
N ASN A 35 8.00 7.77 1.57
CA ASN A 35 9.20 7.49 2.33
C ASN A 35 9.71 8.77 2.99
N TRP A 36 10.56 8.61 4.00
CA TRP A 36 10.95 9.66 4.93
C TRP A 36 11.56 10.91 4.30
N SER A 37 12.08 10.81 3.07
CA SER A 37 12.71 11.92 2.34
C SER A 37 11.89 12.46 1.16
N ASN A 38 10.75 11.84 0.81
CA ASN A 38 9.93 12.26 -0.34
C ASN A 38 8.62 12.96 0.02
N TYR A 39 8.34 13.24 1.30
CA TYR A 39 7.02 13.70 1.78
C TYR A 39 6.40 14.80 0.92
N THR A 40 7.12 15.89 0.63
CA THR A 40 6.63 17.00 -0.22
C THR A 40 6.24 16.54 -1.63
N ALA A 41 7.04 15.68 -2.25
CA ALA A 41 6.77 15.20 -3.61
C ALA A 41 5.71 14.08 -3.62
N TRP A 42 5.55 13.36 -2.51
CA TRP A 42 4.48 12.39 -2.30
C TRP A 42 3.14 13.08 -2.08
N SER A 43 3.08 14.09 -1.19
CA SER A 43 1.85 14.78 -0.83
C SER A 43 1.22 15.51 -2.01
N ILE A 44 2.02 16.19 -2.85
CA ILE A 44 1.55 16.81 -4.11
C ILE A 44 0.88 15.77 -5.03
N ARG A 45 1.49 14.59 -5.20
CA ARG A 45 0.94 13.52 -6.05
C ARG A 45 -0.33 12.93 -5.43
N MET A 46 -0.30 12.64 -4.14
CA MET A 46 -1.42 12.03 -3.42
C MET A 46 -2.64 12.97 -3.40
N GLN A 47 -2.42 14.27 -3.19
CA GLN A 47 -3.46 15.29 -3.30
C GLN A 47 -4.08 15.30 -4.71
N ALA A 48 -3.26 15.37 -5.77
CA ALA A 48 -3.76 15.34 -7.15
C ALA A 48 -4.54 14.06 -7.50
N MET A 49 -4.15 12.91 -6.94
CA MET A 49 -4.87 11.65 -7.13
C MET A 49 -6.22 11.64 -6.41
N LEU A 50 -6.29 12.16 -5.19
CA LEU A 50 -7.52 12.22 -4.39
C LEU A 50 -8.50 13.29 -4.89
N ASP A 51 -7.98 14.37 -5.45
CA ASP A 51 -8.73 15.44 -6.12
C ASP A 51 -9.37 14.90 -7.42
N ALA A 52 -8.60 14.22 -8.27
CA ALA A 52 -9.11 13.53 -9.46
C ALA A 52 -10.14 12.41 -9.16
N GLU A 53 -10.14 11.90 -7.92
CA GLU A 53 -11.10 10.91 -7.44
C GLU A 53 -12.33 11.50 -6.73
N ASP A 54 -12.44 12.83 -6.65
CA ASP A 54 -13.47 13.62 -5.96
C ASP A 54 -13.62 13.29 -4.46
N VAL A 55 -12.48 13.05 -3.78
CA VAL A 55 -12.44 12.67 -2.35
C VAL A 55 -11.49 13.51 -1.49
N TRP A 56 -10.82 14.52 -2.04
CA TRP A 56 -9.93 15.41 -1.28
C TRP A 56 -10.64 16.14 -0.13
N GLU A 57 -11.92 16.49 -0.29
CA GLU A 57 -12.78 17.08 0.76
C GLU A 57 -12.89 16.24 2.04
N ALA A 58 -12.58 14.94 1.99
CA ALA A 58 -12.58 14.08 3.17
C ALA A 58 -11.26 14.14 3.98
N ILE A 59 -10.24 14.80 3.44
CA ILE A 59 -9.02 15.21 4.15
C ILE A 59 -9.15 16.66 4.58
N GLU A 60 -9.58 17.54 3.69
CA GLU A 60 -9.72 18.98 3.94
C GLU A 60 -11.16 19.43 3.67
N PRO A 61 -12.08 19.22 4.63
CA PRO A 61 -13.48 19.60 4.48
C PRO A 61 -13.67 21.12 4.54
N GLU A 62 -14.57 21.64 3.69
CA GLU A 62 -15.02 23.02 3.84
C GLU A 62 -15.72 23.23 5.19
N ALA A 63 -15.48 24.39 5.81
CA ALA A 63 -15.94 24.67 7.16
C ALA A 63 -17.49 24.62 7.27
N GLY A 64 -17.98 23.65 8.04
CA GLY A 64 -19.40 23.44 8.28
C GLY A 64 -20.08 22.40 7.37
N LEU A 65 -19.36 21.80 6.41
CA LEU A 65 -19.89 20.67 5.64
C LEU A 65 -19.64 19.33 6.35
N ALA A 66 -20.60 18.41 6.19
CA ALA A 66 -20.48 17.04 6.69
C ALA A 66 -19.75 16.18 5.65
N ILE A 67 -18.65 15.55 6.05
CA ILE A 67 -17.87 14.64 5.17
C ILE A 67 -18.70 13.41 4.81
N ASP A 68 -18.83 13.11 3.52
CA ASP A 68 -19.46 11.86 3.06
C ASP A 68 -18.64 10.64 3.52
N VAL A 69 -19.32 9.69 4.17
CA VAL A 69 -18.70 8.49 4.77
C VAL A 69 -18.03 7.58 3.72
N LYS A 70 -18.54 7.56 2.48
CA LYS A 70 -17.92 6.81 1.37
C LYS A 70 -16.67 7.53 0.89
N LYS A 71 -16.72 8.87 0.70
CA LYS A 71 -15.54 9.67 0.33
C LYS A 71 -14.42 9.51 1.36
N ASN A 72 -14.73 9.60 2.65
CA ASN A 72 -13.76 9.34 3.74
C ASN A 72 -13.18 7.92 3.71
N LYS A 73 -14.00 6.88 3.53
CA LYS A 73 -13.51 5.49 3.43
C LYS A 73 -12.59 5.31 2.21
N LYS A 74 -12.95 5.89 1.07
CA LYS A 74 -12.17 5.84 -0.17
C LYS A 74 -10.83 6.56 -0.01
N ALA A 75 -10.83 7.84 0.39
CA ALA A 75 -9.60 8.59 0.65
C ALA A 75 -8.69 7.90 1.68
N ARG A 76 -9.24 7.39 2.79
CA ARG A 76 -8.48 6.63 3.80
C ARG A 76 -7.86 5.36 3.19
N SER A 77 -8.60 4.61 2.37
CA SER A 77 -8.06 3.42 1.68
C SER A 77 -6.92 3.79 0.74
N CYS A 78 -7.05 4.87 -0.03
CA CYS A 78 -6.00 5.33 -0.95
C CYS A 78 -4.75 5.78 -0.19
N LEU A 79 -4.90 6.54 0.91
CA LEU A 79 -3.78 6.92 1.78
C LEU A 79 -3.05 5.68 2.34
N LEU A 80 -3.78 4.72 2.92
CA LEU A 80 -3.16 3.53 3.54
C LEU A 80 -2.42 2.65 2.52
N GLN A 81 -2.89 2.57 1.27
CA GLN A 81 -2.20 1.86 0.17
C GLN A 81 -0.91 2.57 -0.29
N ALA A 82 -0.77 3.87 -0.04
CA ALA A 82 0.40 4.65 -0.38
C ALA A 82 1.50 4.62 0.70
N LEU A 83 1.31 3.86 1.79
CA LEU A 83 2.25 3.77 2.91
C LEU A 83 3.05 2.46 2.91
N PRO A 84 4.33 2.49 3.32
CA PRO A 84 5.05 1.30 3.77
C PRO A 84 4.56 0.86 5.16
N GLU A 85 4.85 -0.38 5.54
CA GLU A 85 4.33 -1.02 6.75
C GLU A 85 4.65 -0.25 8.05
N ASP A 86 5.84 0.34 8.16
CA ASP A 86 6.27 1.14 9.32
C ASP A 86 5.44 2.42 9.55
N LEU A 87 4.93 3.01 8.46
CA LEU A 87 4.04 4.18 8.55
C LEU A 87 2.58 3.73 8.73
N LEU A 88 2.20 2.60 8.11
CA LEU A 88 0.87 2.00 8.20
C LEU A 88 0.51 1.62 9.65
N MET A 89 1.44 1.01 10.41
CA MET A 89 1.20 0.61 11.79
C MET A 89 0.87 1.80 12.72
N GLU A 90 1.49 2.97 12.51
CA GLU A 90 1.20 4.16 13.34
C GLU A 90 -0.17 4.79 13.03
N VAL A 91 -0.56 4.83 11.75
CA VAL A 91 -1.84 5.42 11.34
C VAL A 91 -3.01 4.43 11.43
N ALA A 92 -2.76 3.16 11.76
CA ALA A 92 -3.79 2.11 11.86
C ALA A 92 -4.95 2.47 12.80
N GLY A 93 -4.67 3.19 13.89
CA GLY A 93 -5.67 3.66 14.86
C GLY A 93 -6.54 4.85 14.40
N LYS A 94 -6.16 5.52 13.31
CA LYS A 94 -6.83 6.72 12.78
C LYS A 94 -8.09 6.32 12.00
N LYS A 95 -9.23 6.98 12.24
CA LYS A 95 -10.55 6.59 11.72
C LYS A 95 -10.94 7.38 10.47
N THR A 96 -10.44 8.60 10.29
CA THR A 96 -10.70 9.43 9.10
C THR A 96 -9.47 9.54 8.19
N ALA A 97 -9.69 9.94 6.93
CA ALA A 97 -8.61 10.24 5.99
C ALA A 97 -7.79 11.46 6.46
N GLN A 98 -8.48 12.49 6.95
CA GLN A 98 -7.86 13.66 7.60
C GLN A 98 -6.92 13.27 8.75
N GLU A 99 -7.35 12.42 9.69
CA GLU A 99 -6.52 11.98 10.81
C GLU A 99 -5.25 11.24 10.36
N VAL A 100 -5.34 10.44 9.28
CA VAL A 100 -4.17 9.79 8.68
C VAL A 100 -3.24 10.85 8.09
N TRP A 101 -3.76 11.77 7.27
CA TRP A 101 -2.98 12.81 6.60
C TRP A 101 -2.24 13.74 7.57
N GLU A 102 -2.92 14.24 8.61
CA GLU A 102 -2.31 15.09 9.64
C GLU A 102 -1.25 14.35 10.47
N SER A 103 -1.43 13.05 10.70
CA SER A 103 -0.43 12.23 11.38
C SER A 103 0.85 12.08 10.56
N LEU A 104 0.73 12.01 9.22
CA LEU A 104 1.88 11.97 8.32
C LEU A 104 2.58 13.35 8.26
N LYS A 105 1.82 14.46 8.15
CA LYS A 105 2.37 15.84 8.23
C LYS A 105 3.15 16.11 9.51
N THR A 106 2.73 15.55 10.64
CA THR A 106 3.35 15.83 11.94
C THR A 106 4.67 15.05 12.14
N ARG A 107 4.88 14.00 11.34
CA ARG A 107 6.02 13.06 11.47
C ARG A 107 7.16 13.33 10.48
N LEU A 108 6.90 14.03 9.38
CA LEU A 108 7.76 14.17 8.19
C LEU A 108 7.93 15.63 7.76
#